data_AF-A0A7X7DJJ6-F1
#
_entry.id   AF-A0A7X7DJJ6-F1
#
_cell.length_a   1.000
_cell.length_b   1.000
_cell.length_c   1.000
_cell.angle_alpha   90.00
_cell.angle_beta   90.00
_cell.angle_gamma   90.00
#
_symmetry.space_group_name_H-M   'P 1'
#
loop_
_entity.id
_entity.type
_entity.pdbx_description
1 polymer ?
#
loop_
_entity_poly.entity_id
_entity_poly.type
_entity_poly.pdbx_seq_one_letter_code
_entity_poly.pdbx_strand_id
1 'polypeptide(L)'
;MKILIYCLIPIIAGLIGWLTNFIAVKMIFRPRKEINILGVKIIGLMPKRKAALAEKIAQTVEKELISHKDIRAIIQTEDFNAQISSVLRTKIEEFIIAKINTNSLLAMFVTTDTIAKLSLVIMDELDKQLPDIIDDMFHKV
;
A
#
# COMPACT_ATOMS: atom_id res chain seq x y z
N MET A 1 -18.09 -59.27 21.66
CA MET A 1 -17.83 -58.10 22.54
C MET A 1 -16.47 -57.44 22.34
N LYS A 2 -15.35 -58.17 22.17
CA LYS A 2 -14.00 -57.56 22.06
C LYS A 2 -13.78 -56.70 20.80
N ILE A 3 -14.36 -57.08 19.65
CA ILE A 3 -14.27 -56.31 18.39
C ILE A 3 -14.84 -54.89 18.53
N LEU A 4 -15.94 -54.73 19.29
CA LEU A 4 -16.59 -53.44 19.49
C LEU A 4 -15.67 -52.47 20.26
N ILE A 5 -14.93 -52.99 21.24
CA ILE A 5 -13.98 -52.23 22.04
C ILE A 5 -12.80 -51.76 21.16
N TYR A 6 -12.28 -52.62 20.27
CA TYR A 6 -11.19 -52.23 19.38
C TYR A 6 -11.58 -51.15 18.37
N CYS A 7 -12.83 -51.14 17.90
CA CYS A 7 -13.34 -50.07 17.04
C CYS A 7 -13.60 -48.76 17.81
N LEU A 8 -13.87 -48.81 19.11
CA LEU A 8 -14.17 -47.63 19.93
C LEU A 8 -12.91 -46.79 20.23
N ILE A 9 -11.75 -47.45 20.32
CA ILE A 9 -10.46 -46.81 20.61
C ILE A 9 -10.11 -45.68 19.61
N PRO A 10 -10.07 -45.92 18.28
CA PRO A 10 -9.74 -44.86 17.31
C PRO A 10 -10.81 -43.75 17.27
N ILE A 11 -12.07 -44.07 17.54
CA ILE A 11 -13.16 -43.07 17.58
C ILE A 11 -12.96 -42.10 18.74
N ILE A 12 -12.69 -42.63 19.94
CA ILE A 12 -12.43 -41.81 21.14
C ILE A 12 -11.13 -41.03 20.97
N ALA A 13 -10.07 -41.67 20.48
CA ALA A 13 -8.80 -41.01 20.23
C ALA A 13 -8.93 -39.87 19.19
N GLY A 14 -9.69 -40.09 18.11
CA GLY A 14 -10.00 -39.07 17.11
C GLY A 14 -10.81 -37.91 17.69
N LEU A 15 -11.80 -38.20 18.54
CA LEU A 15 -12.62 -37.17 19.20
C LEU A 15 -11.79 -36.32 20.17
N ILE A 16 -10.93 -36.93 20.98
CA ILE A 16 -10.03 -36.21 21.90
C ILE A 16 -9.02 -35.39 21.11
N GLY A 17 -8.44 -35.95 20.05
CA GLY A 17 -7.50 -35.25 19.18
C GLY A 17 -8.14 -34.03 18.51
N TRP A 18 -9.35 -34.19 17.96
CA TRP A 18 -10.12 -33.11 17.36
C TRP A 18 -10.46 -32.02 18.38
N LEU A 19 -10.98 -32.39 19.54
CA LEU A 19 -11.34 -31.46 20.60
C LEU A 19 -10.13 -30.68 21.12
N THR A 20 -9.02 -31.36 21.35
CA THR A 20 -7.78 -30.74 21.85
C THR A 20 -7.20 -29.79 20.81
N ASN A 21 -7.17 -30.18 19.53
CA ASN A 21 -6.68 -29.32 18.46
C ASN A 21 -7.54 -28.04 18.32
N PHE A 22 -8.86 -28.19 18.40
CA PHE A 22 -9.78 -27.06 18.41
C PHE A 22 -9.51 -26.10 19.56
N ILE A 23 -9.30 -26.63 20.77
CA ILE A 23 -8.97 -25.82 21.95
C ILE A 23 -7.59 -25.15 21.79
N ALA A 24 -6.58 -25.86 21.29
CA ALA A 24 -5.23 -25.34 21.09
C ALA A 24 -5.21 -24.14 20.14
N VAL A 25 -5.87 -24.26 18.98
CA VAL A 25 -6.03 -23.14 18.03
C VAL A 25 -6.70 -21.96 18.73
N LYS A 26 -7.77 -22.20 19.51
CA LYS A 26 -8.46 -21.13 20.24
C LYS A 26 -7.57 -20.45 21.29
N MET A 27 -6.69 -21.20 21.97
CA MET A 27 -5.75 -20.69 22.97
C MET A 27 -4.61 -19.85 22.39
N ILE A 28 -4.21 -20.09 21.14
CA ILE A 28 -3.22 -19.25 20.47
C ILE A 28 -3.74 -17.81 20.31
N PHE A 29 -5.05 -17.65 20.02
CA PHE A 29 -5.67 -16.35 19.75
C PHE A 29 -6.40 -15.71 20.95
N ARG A 30 -6.74 -16.48 22.00
CA ARG A 30 -7.42 -16.01 23.22
C ARG A 30 -6.68 -16.50 24.47
N PRO A 31 -6.62 -15.73 25.58
CA PRO A 31 -7.30 -14.45 25.82
C PRO A 31 -6.58 -13.27 25.15
N ARG A 32 -7.37 -12.28 24.70
CA ARG A 32 -6.86 -11.08 24.01
C ARG A 32 -6.29 -10.03 24.97
N LYS A 33 -6.68 -10.10 26.24
CA LYS A 33 -6.21 -9.27 27.35
C LYS A 33 -5.48 -10.18 28.32
N GLU A 34 -4.45 -9.66 28.99
CA GLU A 34 -3.75 -10.39 30.05
C GLU A 34 -4.73 -10.71 31.17
N ILE A 35 -4.84 -11.98 31.52
CA ILE A 35 -5.60 -12.44 32.69
C ILE A 35 -4.58 -12.91 33.72
N ASN A 36 -4.66 -12.35 34.93
CA ASN A 36 -3.80 -12.74 36.03
C ASN A 36 -4.56 -13.70 36.93
N ILE A 37 -4.11 -14.96 37.02
CA ILE A 37 -4.68 -15.96 37.92
C ILE A 37 -3.56 -16.48 38.81
N LEU A 38 -3.70 -16.36 40.13
CA LEU A 38 -2.69 -16.80 41.12
C LEU A 38 -1.25 -16.32 40.81
N GLY A 39 -1.08 -15.08 40.32
CA GLY A 39 0.23 -14.52 39.98
C GLY A 39 0.79 -14.96 38.62
N VAL A 40 0.11 -15.85 37.89
CA VAL A 40 0.46 -16.25 36.53
C VAL A 40 -0.30 -15.39 35.52
N LYS A 41 0.44 -14.75 34.61
CA LYS A 41 -0.13 -13.99 33.49
C LYS A 41 -0.44 -14.92 32.33
N ILE A 42 -1.72 -15.09 32.02
CA ILE A 42 -2.19 -15.89 30.88
C ILE A 42 -2.59 -14.94 29.75
N ILE A 43 -1.92 -15.08 28.61
CA ILE A 43 -2.22 -14.37 27.37
C ILE A 43 -2.01 -15.32 26.19
N GLY A 44 -2.83 -15.21 25.15
CA GLY A 44 -2.63 -15.97 23.92
C GLY A 44 -1.27 -15.64 23.27
N LEU A 45 -0.68 -16.59 22.58
CA LEU A 45 0.64 -16.43 21.95
C LEU A 45 0.65 -15.33 20.89
N MET A 46 -0.40 -15.27 20.06
CA MET A 46 -0.57 -14.25 19.02
C MET A 46 -0.71 -12.84 19.62
N PRO A 47 -1.64 -12.58 20.57
CA PRO A 47 -1.75 -11.25 21.18
C PRO A 47 -0.47 -10.78 21.88
N LYS A 48 0.30 -11.69 22.49
CA LYS A 48 1.59 -11.38 23.11
C LYS A 48 2.66 -10.89 22.12
N ARG A 49 2.63 -11.36 20.87
CA ARG A 49 3.63 -11.07 19.84
C ARG A 49 3.13 -10.22 18.67
N LYS A 50 1.99 -9.53 18.84
CA LYS A 50 1.36 -8.72 17.78
C LYS A 50 2.31 -7.73 17.10
N ALA A 51 3.11 -6.99 17.87
CA ALA A 51 4.02 -5.98 17.34
C ALA A 51 5.11 -6.61 16.44
N ALA A 52 5.81 -7.63 16.95
CA ALA A 52 6.83 -8.34 16.18
C ALA A 52 6.26 -9.03 14.94
N LEU A 53 5.03 -9.58 15.04
CA LEU A 53 4.36 -10.19 13.89
C LEU A 53 3.98 -9.14 12.84
N ALA A 54 3.47 -7.98 13.26
CA ALA A 54 3.13 -6.88 12.35
C ALA A 54 4.36 -6.37 11.60
N GLU A 55 5.50 -6.22 12.28
CA GLU A 55 6.77 -5.83 11.66
C GLU A 55 7.23 -6.86 10.62
N LYS A 56 7.16 -8.16 10.94
CA LYS A 56 7.54 -9.22 10.01
C LYS A 56 6.61 -9.30 8.81
N ILE A 57 5.31 -9.16 9.03
CA ILE A 57 4.33 -9.10 7.94
C ILE A 57 4.60 -7.87 7.06
N ALA A 58 4.83 -6.69 7.65
CA ALA A 58 5.15 -5.48 6.90
C ALA A 58 6.41 -5.65 6.04
N GLN A 59 7.49 -6.20 6.61
CA GLN A 59 8.73 -6.51 5.89
C GLN A 59 8.51 -7.48 4.72
N THR A 60 7.66 -8.50 4.89
CA THR A 60 7.34 -9.44 3.81
C THR A 60 6.45 -8.80 2.75
N VAL A 61 5.43 -8.02 3.15
CA VAL A 61 4.54 -7.31 2.23
C VAL A 61 5.31 -6.29 1.39
N GLU A 62 6.21 -5.52 1.99
CA GLU A 62 7.08 -4.58 1.30
C GLU A 62 7.96 -5.28 0.24
N LYS A 63 8.47 -6.47 0.56
CA LYS A 63 9.32 -7.23 -0.36
C LYS A 63 8.55 -7.91 -1.49
N GLU A 64 7.37 -8.45 -1.19
CA GLU A 64 6.67 -9.39 -2.07
C GLU A 64 5.46 -8.79 -2.80
N LEU A 65 4.83 -7.72 -2.28
CA LEU A 65 3.61 -7.14 -2.86
C LEU A 65 3.80 -5.75 -3.47
N ILE A 66 4.73 -4.95 -2.93
CA ILE A 66 5.00 -3.59 -3.40
C ILE A 66 6.51 -3.40 -3.46
N SER A 67 7.16 -4.11 -4.38
CA SER A 67 8.58 -3.85 -4.61
C SER A 67 8.75 -2.47 -5.21
N HIS A 68 9.76 -1.72 -4.78
CA HIS A 68 10.15 -0.44 -5.40
C HIS A 68 10.35 -0.57 -6.92
N LYS A 69 10.70 -1.78 -7.39
CA LYS A 69 10.82 -2.13 -8.81
C LYS A 69 9.48 -2.12 -9.54
N ASP A 70 8.42 -2.63 -8.92
CA ASP A 70 7.09 -2.72 -9.54
C ASP A 70 6.47 -1.32 -9.66
N ILE A 71 6.64 -0.48 -8.63
CA ILE A 71 6.24 0.93 -8.69
C ILE A 71 6.99 1.67 -9.79
N ARG A 72 8.32 1.49 -9.88
CA ARG A 72 9.13 2.11 -10.93
C ARG A 72 8.66 1.67 -12.31
N ALA A 73 8.38 0.37 -12.49
CA ALA A 73 7.89 -0.16 -13.76
C ALA A 73 6.54 0.46 -14.17
N ILE A 74 5.61 0.67 -13.23
CA ILE A 74 4.34 1.33 -13.51
C ILE A 74 4.55 2.80 -13.88
N ILE A 75 5.43 3.51 -13.18
CA ILE A 75 5.66 4.95 -13.41
C ILE A 75 6.45 5.22 -14.71
N GLN A 76 7.28 4.27 -15.14
CA GLN A 76 7.96 4.33 -16.43
C GLN A 76 7.07 3.91 -17.62
N THR A 77 5.79 3.59 -17.39
CA THR A 77 4.87 3.30 -18.51
C THR A 77 4.49 4.57 -19.25
N GLU A 78 4.39 4.45 -20.58
CA GLU A 78 3.88 5.52 -21.46
C GLU A 78 2.49 6.02 -21.01
N ASP A 79 1.67 5.11 -20.48
CA ASP A 79 0.32 5.41 -19.99
C ASP A 79 0.35 6.34 -18.77
N PHE A 80 1.31 6.13 -17.85
CA PHE A 80 1.51 7.01 -16.70
C PHE A 80 2.04 8.38 -17.13
N ASN A 81 3.02 8.41 -18.04
CA ASN A 81 3.55 9.66 -18.58
C ASN A 81 2.46 10.48 -19.27
N ALA A 82 1.64 9.86 -20.13
CA ALA A 82 0.54 10.53 -20.81
C ALA A 82 -0.51 11.10 -19.83
N GLN A 83 -0.82 10.37 -18.77
CA GLN A 83 -1.72 10.86 -17.72
C GLN A 83 -1.12 12.04 -16.95
N ILE A 84 0.15 11.97 -16.57
CA ILE A 84 0.85 13.07 -15.89
C ILE A 84 0.89 14.30 -16.79
N SER A 85 1.29 14.17 -18.06
CA SER A 85 1.35 15.29 -19.01
C SER A 85 -0.01 15.96 -19.19
N SER A 86 -1.10 15.17 -19.27
CA SER A 86 -2.47 15.70 -19.34
C SER A 86 -2.87 16.51 -18.10
N VAL A 87 -2.52 16.00 -16.91
CA VAL A 87 -2.78 16.69 -15.63
C VAL A 87 -1.95 17.97 -15.52
N LEU A 88 -0.66 17.90 -15.86
CA LEU A 88 0.23 19.06 -15.86
C LEU A 88 -0.22 20.13 -16.84
N ARG A 89 -0.66 19.74 -18.04
CA ARG A 89 -1.22 20.64 -19.03
C ARG A 89 -2.38 21.44 -18.48
N THR A 90 -3.34 20.75 -17.86
CA THR A 90 -4.50 21.39 -17.25
C THR A 90 -4.08 22.33 -16.13
N LYS A 91 -3.14 21.92 -15.26
CA LYS A 91 -2.67 22.74 -14.15
C LYS A 91 -1.85 23.95 -14.57
N ILE A 92 -1.05 23.84 -15.62
CA ILE A 92 -0.27 24.96 -16.16
C ILE A 92 -1.20 25.98 -16.83
N GLU A 93 -2.19 25.52 -17.61
CA GLU A 93 -3.20 26.42 -18.19
C GLU A 93 -3.99 27.15 -17.09
N GLU A 94 -4.47 26.44 -16.06
CA GLU A 94 -5.14 27.04 -14.90
C GLU A 94 -4.25 28.06 -14.18
N PHE A 95 -2.99 27.71 -13.94
CA PHE A 95 -2.03 28.58 -13.23
C PHE A 95 -1.73 29.86 -14.03
N ILE A 96 -1.50 29.73 -15.33
CA ILE A 96 -1.23 30.87 -16.22
C ILE A 96 -2.43 31.81 -16.22
N ILE A 97 -3.65 31.29 -16.42
CA ILE A 97 -4.88 32.09 -16.40
C ILE A 97 -5.07 32.78 -15.05
N ALA A 98 -4.91 32.05 -13.95
CA ALA A 98 -5.05 32.62 -12.60
C ALA A 98 -4.05 33.77 -12.36
N LYS A 99 -2.78 33.60 -12.79
CA LYS A 99 -1.75 34.62 -12.58
C LYS A 99 -1.92 35.84 -13.47
N ILE A 100 -2.38 35.66 -14.70
CA ILE A 100 -2.67 36.76 -15.63
C ILE A 100 -3.86 37.58 -15.12
N ASN A 101 -4.94 36.92 -14.70
CA ASN A 101 -6.13 37.60 -14.18
C ASN A 101 -5.86 38.39 -12.90
N THR A 102 -4.85 37.98 -12.11
CA THR A 102 -4.42 38.71 -10.92
C THR A 102 -3.68 40.01 -11.26
N ASN A 103 -3.07 40.11 -12.45
CA ASN A 103 -2.32 41.28 -12.91
C ASN A 103 -3.02 41.97 -14.08
N SER A 104 -3.77 43.04 -13.78
CA SER A 104 -4.53 43.82 -14.78
C SER A 104 -3.70 44.31 -15.97
N LEU A 105 -2.39 44.50 -15.82
CA LEU A 105 -1.49 44.91 -16.91
C LEU A 105 -1.15 43.74 -17.85
N LEU A 106 -0.98 42.53 -17.33
CA LEU A 106 -0.67 41.34 -18.14
C LEU A 106 -1.87 40.89 -18.97
N ALA A 107 -3.08 41.02 -18.40
CA ALA A 107 -4.32 40.69 -19.08
C ALA A 107 -4.57 41.49 -20.37
N MET A 108 -3.96 42.69 -20.52
CA MET A 108 -4.10 43.52 -21.72
C MET A 108 -3.20 43.07 -22.88
N PHE A 109 -2.10 42.37 -22.60
CA PHE A 109 -1.12 41.93 -23.62
C PHE A 109 -1.16 40.42 -23.88
N VAL A 110 -1.70 39.63 -22.94
CA VAL A 110 -1.75 38.17 -23.04
C VAL A 110 -3.12 37.74 -23.54
N THR A 111 -3.19 37.36 -24.82
CA THR A 111 -4.39 36.80 -25.43
C THR A 111 -4.48 35.29 -25.20
N THR A 112 -5.67 34.71 -25.38
CA THR A 112 -5.91 33.27 -25.25
C THR A 112 -4.96 32.43 -26.12
N ASP A 113 -4.63 32.92 -27.32
CA ASP A 113 -3.64 32.28 -28.22
C ASP A 113 -2.22 32.27 -27.64
N THR A 114 -1.79 33.33 -26.97
CA THR A 114 -0.47 33.36 -26.33
C THR A 114 -0.40 32.42 -25.13
N ILE A 115 -1.50 32.25 -24.39
CA ILE A 115 -1.59 31.26 -23.30
C ILE A 115 -1.48 29.85 -23.86
N ALA A 116 -2.21 29.54 -24.95
CA ALA A 116 -2.16 28.24 -25.60
C ALA A 116 -0.75 27.93 -26.13
N LYS A 117 -0.10 28.87 -26.82
CA LYS A 117 1.27 28.71 -27.31
C LYS A 117 2.29 28.54 -26.19
N LEU A 118 2.16 29.33 -25.11
CA LEU A 118 3.04 29.22 -23.96
C LEU A 118 2.87 27.87 -23.25
N SER A 119 1.63 27.43 -23.06
CA SER A 119 1.31 26.09 -22.53
C SER A 119 1.95 25.01 -23.39
N LEU A 120 1.81 25.08 -24.72
CA LEU A 120 2.43 24.11 -25.63
C LEU A 120 3.96 24.07 -25.53
N VAL A 121 4.63 25.23 -25.47
CA VAL A 121 6.09 25.28 -25.36
C VAL A 121 6.56 24.74 -24.00
N ILE A 122 5.86 25.05 -22.92
CA ILE A 122 6.17 24.52 -21.58
C ILE A 122 5.91 23.01 -21.53
N MET A 123 4.82 22.54 -22.15
CA MET A 123 4.51 21.10 -22.23
C MET A 123 5.56 20.34 -23.04
N ASP A 124 5.99 20.86 -24.20
CA ASP A 124 7.03 20.21 -25.02
C ASP A 124 8.37 20.11 -24.29
N GLU A 125 8.71 21.11 -23.48
CA GLU A 125 9.91 21.07 -22.64
C GLU A 125 9.74 20.12 -21.45
N LEU A 126 8.56 20.12 -20.82
CA LEU A 126 8.25 19.20 -19.72
C LEU A 126 8.22 17.75 -20.17
N ASP A 127 7.62 17.43 -21.31
CA ASP A 127 7.57 16.05 -21.84
C ASP A 127 8.97 15.49 -22.11
N LYS A 128 9.94 16.35 -22.48
CA LYS A 128 11.34 15.96 -22.65
C LYS A 128 12.07 15.73 -21.33
N GLN A 129 11.79 16.53 -20.31
CA GLN A 129 12.46 16.46 -19.02
C GLN A 129 11.76 15.54 -18.00
N LEU A 130 10.49 15.21 -18.21
CA LEU A 130 9.68 14.39 -17.31
C LEU A 130 10.34 13.04 -17.01
N PRO A 131 10.81 12.28 -18.02
CA PRO A 131 11.47 10.99 -17.79
C PRO A 131 12.70 11.13 -16.89
N ASP A 132 13.52 12.16 -17.13
CA ASP A 132 14.74 12.42 -16.35
C ASP A 132 14.42 12.84 -14.91
N ILE A 133 13.38 13.64 -14.69
CA ILE A 133 12.92 14.05 -13.35
C ILE A 133 12.43 12.83 -12.57
N ILE A 134 11.63 11.97 -13.22
CA ILE A 134 11.14 10.73 -12.63
C ILE A 134 12.32 9.84 -12.22
N ASP A 135 13.32 9.68 -13.08
CA ASP A 135 14.50 8.87 -12.78
C ASP A 135 15.37 9.46 -11.65
N ASP A 136 15.58 10.79 -11.57
CA ASP A 136 16.31 11.42 -10.45
C ASP A 136 15.58 11.24 -9.10
N MET A 137 14.24 11.30 -9.11
CA MET A 137 13.43 11.05 -7.91
C MET A 137 13.65 9.63 -7.36
N PHE A 138 13.82 8.63 -8.23
CA PHE A 138 14.05 7.25 -7.82
C PHE A 138 15.51 6.91 -7.55
N HIS A 139 16.46 7.79 -7.87
CA HIS A 139 17.87 7.63 -7.49
C HIS A 139 18.18 8.14 -6.08
N LYS A 140 17.34 9.03 -5.53
CA LYS A 140 17.49 9.61 -4.18
C LYS A 140 16.77 8.83 -3.07
N VAL A 141 15.98 7.82 -3.40
CA VAL A 141 15.23 6.96 -2.47
C VAL A 141 15.89 5.59 -2.38
#